data_AF-A0A7N8YGI9-F1
#
_entry.id   AF-A0A7N8YGI9-F1
#
_cell.length_a   1.000
_cell.length_b   1.000
_cell.length_c   1.000
_cell.angle_alpha   90.00
_cell.angle_beta   90.00
_cell.angle_gamma   90.00
#
_symmetry.space_group_name_H-M   'P 1'
#
loop_
_entity.id
_entity.type
_entity.pdbx_description
1 polymer ?
#
loop_
_entity_poly.entity_id
_entity_poly.type
_entity_poly.pdbx_seq_one_letter_code
_entity_poly.pdbx_strand_id
1 'polypeptide(L)'
;MIHSHIQFYMSVLNQFHMSNSQVQELIINKDPSLLDNFLDEMIAFQTDKSIEVRKFVIGFIEEACKRDNELLLRLIANLNMLLKDESVNTEVAAPWTEDTVRQCLFLYLSLLPLNHRLVHELASVYTEAIADIKRSVLRAIEQPIRGMGMNSPELLLLVENCPKGAETLVTRCLHILTDKVPPSPELVERVRDLYHKRVPDVRFLIPVINGLEKNEVIQALPKLIKLNPIVVKEVFNRLLGTQHSEGSSSVSPLTPGDLLIALHSIDSNKCDMKSIIKATNLCFGEKNVYTSEVLAVVMQQLMEQNPLPMLLMRTVIQSLTMYPRLVGFVMNILSRLITKQVWKYPKVWEGFVKCCQRTKPQSYSVLLQLPPAQLTSVFERCPEMREPLLLHVHSFTPHQQAHIPASIMAVLEAHKKTEPKPVEPVMEKEVTYRDAAHTSLCCECLFPSGTNVLHIF
;
A
#
# COMPACT_ATOMS: atom_id res chain seq x y z
N MET A 1 -43.17 36.57 -19.62
CA MET A 1 -43.78 36.62 -18.27
C MET A 1 -42.76 36.35 -17.17
N ILE A 2 -41.98 35.26 -17.21
CA ILE A 2 -40.98 34.95 -16.15
C ILE A 2 -39.88 36.02 -16.03
N HIS A 3 -39.32 36.49 -17.14
CA HIS A 3 -38.34 37.59 -17.15
C HIS A 3 -38.91 38.93 -16.64
N SER A 4 -40.23 39.10 -16.78
CA SER A 4 -40.99 40.30 -16.39
C SER A 4 -41.21 40.36 -14.88
N HIS A 5 -41.52 39.22 -14.25
CA HIS A 5 -41.66 39.11 -12.81
C HIS A 5 -40.31 39.23 -12.08
N ILE A 6 -39.22 38.71 -12.68
CA ILE A 6 -37.86 38.84 -12.14
C ILE A 6 -37.34 40.27 -12.25
N GLN A 7 -37.58 40.97 -13.37
CA GLN A 7 -37.28 42.40 -13.47
C GLN A 7 -38.10 43.23 -12.48
N PHE A 8 -39.37 42.85 -12.25
CA PHE A 8 -40.21 43.49 -11.24
C PHE A 8 -39.68 43.25 -9.83
N TYR A 9 -39.23 42.03 -9.50
CA TYR A 9 -38.65 41.71 -8.19
C TYR A 9 -37.32 42.44 -7.93
N MET A 10 -36.44 42.50 -8.93
CA MET A 10 -35.21 43.31 -8.89
C MET A 10 -35.51 44.81 -8.87
N SER A 11 -36.59 45.26 -9.51
CA SER A 11 -37.09 46.64 -9.44
C SER A 11 -37.63 46.96 -8.04
N VAL A 12 -38.34 46.04 -7.39
CA VAL A 12 -38.91 46.19 -6.04
C VAL A 12 -37.80 46.15 -4.98
N LEU A 13 -36.84 45.23 -5.09
CA LEU A 13 -35.66 45.18 -4.22
C LEU A 13 -34.83 46.48 -4.31
N ASN A 14 -34.67 47.02 -5.52
CA ASN A 14 -33.99 48.30 -5.73
C ASN A 14 -34.85 49.53 -5.35
N GLN A 15 -36.18 49.49 -5.51
CA GLN A 15 -37.08 50.61 -5.16
C GLN A 15 -37.32 50.75 -3.66
N PHE A 16 -37.31 49.65 -2.90
CA PHE A 16 -37.63 49.67 -1.47
C PHE A 16 -36.40 49.58 -0.55
N HIS A 17 -35.17 49.60 -1.11
CA HIS A 17 -33.93 49.38 -0.35
C HIS A 17 -34.00 48.14 0.55
N MET A 18 -34.73 47.10 0.11
CA MET A 18 -34.95 45.94 0.94
C MET A 18 -33.72 45.05 0.89
N SER A 19 -33.13 44.76 2.06
CA SER A 19 -32.01 43.82 2.13
C SER A 19 -32.53 42.41 1.88
N ASN A 20 -31.66 41.54 1.35
CA ASN A 20 -31.91 40.10 1.22
C ASN A 20 -32.50 39.49 2.51
N SER A 21 -32.05 39.95 3.68
CA SER A 21 -32.57 39.55 4.99
C SER A 21 -34.04 39.93 5.23
N GLN A 22 -34.49 41.07 4.70
CA GLN A 22 -35.88 41.52 4.86
C GLN A 22 -36.84 40.74 3.96
N VAL A 23 -36.40 40.30 2.78
CA VAL A 23 -37.17 39.38 1.92
C VAL A 23 -37.35 38.04 2.60
N GLN A 24 -36.26 37.49 3.15
CA GLN A 24 -36.30 36.26 3.93
C GLN A 24 -37.25 36.37 5.14
N GLU A 25 -37.19 37.47 5.89
CA GLU A 25 -38.10 37.70 7.02
C GLU A 25 -39.56 37.86 6.60
N LEU A 26 -39.84 38.48 5.45
CA LEU A 26 -41.20 38.61 4.94
C LEU A 26 -41.78 37.25 4.54
N ILE A 27 -41.07 36.51 3.69
CA ILE A 27 -41.59 35.28 3.08
C ILE A 27 -41.56 34.11 4.06
N ILE A 28 -40.49 34.00 4.84
CA ILE A 28 -40.36 32.86 5.77
C ILE A 28 -41.15 33.14 7.04
N ASN A 29 -41.07 34.35 7.61
CA ASN A 29 -41.61 34.60 8.95
C ASN A 29 -42.97 35.31 8.96
N LYS A 30 -43.16 36.37 8.18
CA LYS A 30 -44.38 37.19 8.22
C LYS A 30 -45.54 36.59 7.43
N ASP A 31 -45.28 36.05 6.24
CA ASP A 31 -46.32 35.45 5.39
C ASP A 31 -45.82 34.17 4.69
N PRO A 32 -45.88 33.02 5.39
CA PRO A 32 -45.41 31.74 4.86
C PRO A 32 -46.16 31.25 3.62
N SER A 33 -47.36 31.77 3.35
CA SER A 33 -48.13 31.39 2.15
C SER A 33 -47.45 31.85 0.85
N LEU A 34 -46.55 32.83 0.94
CA LEU A 34 -45.76 33.32 -0.17
C LEU A 34 -44.60 32.38 -0.53
N LEU A 35 -44.22 31.47 0.37
CA LEU A 35 -43.04 30.63 0.19
C LEU A 35 -43.13 29.76 -1.07
N ASP A 36 -44.27 29.10 -1.27
CA ASP A 36 -44.52 28.29 -2.47
C ASP A 36 -44.49 29.11 -3.77
N ASN A 37 -44.97 30.35 -3.72
CA ASN A 37 -45.08 31.21 -4.90
C ASN A 37 -43.75 31.82 -5.34
N PHE A 38 -42.75 31.86 -4.47
CA PHE A 38 -41.43 32.46 -4.75
C PHE A 38 -40.29 31.44 -4.71
N LEU A 39 -40.56 30.18 -4.35
CA LEU A 39 -39.53 29.16 -4.21
C LEU A 39 -38.78 28.92 -5.53
N ASP A 40 -39.50 28.79 -6.64
CA ASP A 40 -38.91 28.50 -7.95
C ASP A 40 -38.03 29.66 -8.44
N GLU A 41 -38.47 30.91 -8.23
CA GLU A 41 -37.69 32.11 -8.52
C GLU A 41 -36.44 32.19 -7.64
N MET A 42 -36.54 31.84 -6.36
CA MET A 42 -35.39 31.82 -5.45
C MET A 42 -34.37 30.74 -5.83
N ILE A 43 -34.85 29.53 -6.21
CA ILE A 43 -33.98 28.44 -6.69
C ILE A 43 -33.27 28.83 -7.99
N ALA A 44 -33.91 29.60 -8.88
CA ALA A 44 -33.28 30.04 -10.12
C ALA A 44 -31.99 30.86 -9.91
N PHE A 45 -31.84 31.52 -8.75
CA PHE A 45 -30.63 32.26 -8.40
C PHE A 45 -29.47 31.38 -7.91
N GLN A 46 -29.65 30.05 -7.78
CA GLN A 46 -28.55 29.15 -7.39
C GLN A 46 -27.37 29.16 -8.37
N THR A 47 -27.62 29.53 -9.63
CA THR A 47 -26.61 29.65 -10.70
C THR A 47 -26.15 31.09 -10.94
N ASP A 48 -26.50 32.04 -10.06
CA ASP A 48 -26.10 33.44 -10.22
C ASP A 48 -24.57 33.61 -10.21
N LYS A 49 -24.04 34.63 -10.88
CA LYS A 49 -22.59 34.89 -10.95
C LYS A 49 -22.03 35.36 -9.60
N SER A 50 -22.81 36.09 -8.80
CA SER A 50 -22.40 36.58 -7.47
C SER A 50 -22.39 35.46 -6.43
N ILE A 51 -21.27 35.34 -5.70
CA ILE A 51 -21.13 34.37 -4.60
C ILE A 51 -22.10 34.73 -3.45
N GLU A 52 -22.35 36.00 -3.26
CA GLU A 52 -23.16 36.60 -2.20
C GLU A 52 -24.64 36.29 -2.42
N VAL A 53 -25.10 36.40 -3.68
CA VAL A 53 -26.45 35.97 -4.08
C VAL A 53 -26.60 34.46 -3.86
N ARG A 54 -25.64 33.64 -4.31
CA ARG A 54 -25.68 32.20 -4.08
C ARG A 54 -25.70 31.82 -2.59
N LYS A 55 -24.92 32.50 -1.74
CA LYS A 55 -24.96 32.31 -0.28
C LYS A 55 -26.30 32.70 0.33
N PHE A 56 -26.91 33.79 -0.16
CA PHE A 56 -28.24 34.19 0.28
C PHE A 56 -29.29 33.12 -0.08
N VAL A 57 -29.29 32.61 -1.31
CA VAL A 57 -30.20 31.54 -1.75
C VAL A 57 -30.06 30.30 -0.86
N ILE A 58 -28.82 29.90 -0.52
CA ILE A 58 -28.58 28.78 0.40
C ILE A 58 -29.21 29.06 1.78
N GLY A 59 -28.96 30.24 2.36
CA GLY A 59 -29.52 30.61 3.66
C GLY A 59 -31.04 30.76 3.68
N PHE A 60 -31.64 31.28 2.59
CA PHE A 60 -33.08 31.35 2.42
C PHE A 60 -33.69 29.95 2.38
N ILE A 61 -33.12 29.05 1.58
CA ILE A 61 -33.63 27.69 1.38
C ILE A 61 -33.44 26.86 2.65
N GLU A 62 -32.35 27.05 3.39
CA GLU A 62 -32.15 26.41 4.70
C GLU A 62 -33.29 26.77 5.68
N GLU A 63 -33.59 28.06 5.82
CA GLU A 63 -34.67 28.53 6.71
C GLU A 63 -36.06 28.09 6.20
N ALA A 64 -36.26 28.04 4.88
CA ALA A 64 -37.47 27.51 4.28
C ALA A 64 -37.67 26.02 4.63
N CYS A 65 -36.62 25.21 4.48
CA CYS A 65 -36.65 23.77 4.80
C CYS A 65 -36.84 23.49 6.30
N LYS A 66 -36.38 24.38 7.19
CA LYS A 66 -36.65 24.28 8.64
C LYS A 66 -38.13 24.48 8.96
N ARG A 67 -38.83 25.27 8.14
CA ARG A 67 -40.25 25.62 8.34
C ARG A 67 -41.20 24.64 7.65
N ASP A 68 -40.84 24.16 6.47
CA ASP A 68 -41.57 23.15 5.73
C ASP A 68 -40.63 22.10 5.10
N ASN A 69 -40.73 20.88 5.59
CA ASN A 69 -39.88 19.76 5.18
C ASN A 69 -40.31 19.15 3.83
N GLU A 70 -41.51 19.45 3.31
CA GLU A 70 -41.93 19.02 1.96
C GLU A 70 -41.15 19.76 0.86
N LEU A 71 -40.66 20.97 1.15
CA LEU A 71 -39.79 21.73 0.24
C LEU A 71 -38.46 21.03 -0.05
N LEU A 72 -37.98 20.23 0.91
CA LEU A 72 -36.81 19.37 0.74
C LEU A 72 -37.02 18.36 -0.40
N LEU A 73 -38.25 17.83 -0.56
CA LEU A 73 -38.60 16.88 -1.61
C LEU A 73 -38.60 17.54 -3.00
N ARG A 74 -39.00 18.81 -3.12
CA ARG A 74 -38.86 19.58 -4.38
C ARG A 74 -37.40 19.82 -4.75
N LEU A 75 -36.53 20.06 -3.77
CA LEU A 75 -35.08 20.17 -4.01
C LEU A 75 -34.46 18.83 -4.43
N ILE A 76 -34.94 17.72 -3.86
CA ILE A 76 -34.57 16.37 -4.28
C ILE A 76 -35.05 16.07 -5.71
N ALA A 77 -36.16 16.65 -6.17
CA ALA A 77 -36.59 16.51 -7.56
C ALA A 77 -35.53 17.04 -8.55
N ASN A 78 -34.81 18.11 -8.21
CA ASN A 78 -33.69 18.63 -9.02
C ASN A 78 -32.49 17.66 -9.06
N LEU A 79 -32.29 16.87 -8.01
CA LEU A 79 -31.34 15.75 -8.03
C LEU A 79 -31.85 14.58 -8.88
N ASN A 80 -33.14 14.27 -8.79
CA ASN A 80 -33.75 13.21 -9.60
C ASN A 80 -33.75 13.55 -11.10
N MET A 81 -33.67 14.83 -11.48
CA MET A 81 -33.40 15.22 -12.87
C MET A 81 -32.04 14.70 -13.38
N LEU A 82 -31.03 14.56 -12.51
CA LEU A 82 -29.73 13.95 -12.87
C LEU A 82 -29.85 12.44 -13.14
N LEU A 83 -30.90 11.78 -12.64
CA LEU A 83 -31.16 10.35 -12.81
C LEU A 83 -32.03 10.04 -14.03
N LYS A 84 -33.01 10.89 -14.31
CA LYS A 84 -34.08 10.63 -15.28
C LYS A 84 -33.76 11.05 -16.71
N ASP A 85 -32.49 10.98 -17.12
CA ASP A 85 -32.17 11.22 -18.51
C ASP A 85 -32.46 9.98 -19.37
N GLU A 86 -33.76 9.71 -19.58
CA GLU A 86 -34.26 8.88 -20.68
C GLU A 86 -34.18 9.61 -22.04
N SER A 87 -33.51 10.76 -22.15
CA SER A 87 -33.31 11.46 -23.44
C SER A 87 -32.29 10.79 -24.37
N VAL A 88 -31.95 9.52 -24.15
CA VAL A 88 -31.39 8.67 -25.21
C VAL A 88 -32.36 8.54 -26.40
N ASN A 89 -33.62 8.98 -26.27
CA ASN A 89 -34.60 8.97 -27.37
C ASN A 89 -35.04 10.34 -27.93
N THR A 90 -34.35 11.44 -27.65
CA THR A 90 -34.54 12.70 -28.39
C THR A 90 -33.20 13.27 -28.81
N GLU A 91 -32.97 13.34 -30.13
CA GLU A 91 -31.73 13.75 -30.83
C GLU A 91 -31.23 15.19 -30.53
N VAL A 92 -31.69 15.83 -29.45
CA VAL A 92 -31.49 17.27 -29.16
C VAL A 92 -31.03 17.55 -27.71
N ALA A 93 -30.98 16.58 -26.79
CA ALA A 93 -30.47 16.82 -25.44
C ALA A 93 -28.94 16.82 -25.41
N ALA A 94 -28.33 17.96 -25.04
CA ALA A 94 -26.88 18.06 -24.88
C ALA A 94 -26.41 17.15 -23.73
N PRO A 95 -25.29 16.41 -23.89
CA PRO A 95 -24.78 15.52 -22.84
C PRO A 95 -24.44 16.32 -21.57
N TRP A 96 -24.71 15.73 -20.40
CA TRP A 96 -24.32 16.30 -19.11
C TRP A 96 -22.82 16.62 -19.09
N THR A 97 -22.51 17.89 -18.90
CA THR A 97 -21.14 18.37 -18.68
C THR A 97 -20.84 18.43 -17.18
N GLU A 98 -19.56 18.37 -16.81
CA GLU A 98 -19.14 18.50 -15.42
C GLU A 98 -19.64 19.81 -14.78
N ASP A 99 -19.72 20.90 -15.55
CA ASP A 99 -20.28 22.17 -15.09
C ASP A 99 -21.78 22.12 -14.83
N THR A 100 -22.56 21.48 -15.72
CA THR A 100 -24.02 21.32 -15.51
C THR A 100 -24.32 20.46 -14.29
N VAL A 101 -23.58 19.36 -14.10
CA VAL A 101 -23.72 18.51 -12.90
C VAL A 101 -23.36 19.29 -11.64
N ARG A 102 -22.26 20.06 -11.68
CA ARG A 102 -21.83 20.89 -10.54
C ARG A 102 -22.85 21.96 -10.20
N GLN A 103 -23.48 22.60 -11.18
CA GLN A 103 -24.53 23.61 -10.96
C GLN A 103 -25.77 22.99 -10.32
N CYS A 104 -26.24 21.85 -10.81
CA CYS A 104 -27.37 21.13 -10.23
C CYS A 104 -27.10 20.66 -8.79
N LEU A 105 -25.87 20.23 -8.51
CA LEU A 105 -25.48 19.77 -7.19
C LEU A 105 -25.12 20.90 -6.21
N PHE A 106 -24.88 22.13 -6.69
CA PHE A 106 -24.30 23.20 -5.88
C PHE A 106 -25.13 23.52 -4.64
N LEU A 107 -26.41 23.80 -4.81
CA LEU A 107 -27.31 24.12 -3.71
C LEU A 107 -27.44 22.93 -2.74
N TYR A 108 -27.65 21.75 -3.29
CA TYR A 108 -27.82 20.53 -2.50
C TYR A 108 -26.60 20.21 -1.63
N LEU A 109 -25.41 20.24 -2.23
CA LEU A 109 -24.15 20.00 -1.52
C LEU A 109 -23.85 21.10 -0.50
N SER A 110 -24.33 22.33 -0.73
CA SER A 110 -24.20 23.43 0.23
C SER A 110 -25.13 23.26 1.44
N LEU A 111 -26.26 22.56 1.29
CA LEU A 111 -27.19 22.25 2.37
C LEU A 111 -26.79 21.00 3.17
N LEU A 112 -25.96 20.11 2.60
CA LEU A 112 -25.53 18.87 3.24
C LEU A 112 -24.92 19.05 4.66
N PRO A 113 -24.06 20.06 4.93
CA PRO A 113 -23.53 20.32 6.27
C PRO A 113 -24.56 20.88 7.26
N LEU A 114 -25.68 21.38 6.77
CA LEU A 114 -26.75 21.98 7.57
C LEU A 114 -27.85 20.97 7.87
N ASN A 115 -28.10 20.04 6.95
CA ASN A 115 -29.02 18.93 7.10
C ASN A 115 -28.37 17.62 6.65
N HIS A 116 -27.82 16.88 7.60
CA HIS A 116 -27.04 15.68 7.31
C HIS A 116 -27.87 14.52 6.73
N ARG A 117 -29.20 14.53 6.90
CA ARG A 117 -30.10 13.48 6.38
C ARG A 117 -30.08 13.39 4.85
N LEU A 118 -29.76 14.50 4.19
CA LEU A 118 -29.61 14.57 2.75
C LEU A 118 -28.58 13.56 2.22
N VAL A 119 -27.59 13.14 3.03
CA VAL A 119 -26.58 12.18 2.57
C VAL A 119 -27.18 10.84 2.11
N HIS A 120 -28.31 10.41 2.66
CA HIS A 120 -28.97 9.16 2.27
C HIS A 120 -29.61 9.25 0.88
N GLU A 121 -30.24 10.38 0.58
CA GLU A 121 -30.78 10.65 -0.75
C GLU A 121 -29.67 10.81 -1.78
N LEU A 122 -28.57 11.47 -1.41
CA LEU A 122 -27.37 11.53 -2.25
C LEU A 122 -26.84 10.13 -2.55
N ALA A 123 -26.81 9.23 -1.56
CA ALA A 123 -26.38 7.86 -1.75
C ALA A 123 -27.34 7.10 -2.66
N SER A 124 -28.66 7.26 -2.49
CA SER A 124 -29.68 6.69 -3.36
C SER A 124 -29.48 7.10 -4.83
N VAL A 125 -29.42 8.41 -5.08
CA VAL A 125 -29.13 8.99 -6.40
C VAL A 125 -27.78 8.52 -6.93
N TYR A 126 -26.76 8.46 -6.07
CA TYR A 126 -25.45 7.99 -6.47
C TYR A 126 -25.49 6.55 -6.97
N THR A 127 -26.28 5.64 -6.37
CA THR A 127 -26.33 4.24 -6.82
C THR A 127 -26.85 4.11 -8.25
N GLU A 128 -27.87 4.88 -8.59
CA GLU A 128 -28.55 4.86 -9.90
C GLU A 128 -27.82 5.68 -10.97
N ALA A 129 -26.93 6.60 -10.58
CA ALA A 129 -26.22 7.48 -11.50
C ALA A 129 -25.23 6.74 -12.43
N ILE A 130 -25.05 7.28 -13.64
CA ILE A 130 -24.03 6.84 -14.59
C ILE A 130 -22.60 7.22 -14.13
N ALA A 131 -21.58 6.58 -14.72
CA ALA A 131 -20.19 6.68 -14.28
C ALA A 131 -19.63 8.12 -14.29
N ASP A 132 -20.02 8.95 -15.26
CA ASP A 132 -19.57 10.34 -15.36
C ASP A 132 -20.14 11.19 -14.22
N ILE A 133 -21.44 11.06 -13.94
CA ILE A 133 -22.10 11.75 -12.81
C ILE A 133 -21.50 11.28 -11.49
N LYS A 134 -21.28 9.97 -11.30
CA LYS A 134 -20.59 9.43 -10.13
C LYS A 134 -19.22 10.09 -9.91
N ARG A 135 -18.43 10.27 -10.97
CA ARG A 135 -17.12 10.95 -10.89
C ARG A 135 -17.25 12.41 -10.48
N SER A 136 -18.21 13.15 -11.05
CA SER A 136 -18.48 14.55 -10.68
C SER A 136 -18.93 14.67 -9.22
N VAL A 137 -19.81 13.79 -8.74
CA VAL A 137 -20.23 13.75 -7.32
C VAL A 137 -19.01 13.53 -6.42
N LEU A 138 -18.18 12.51 -6.68
CA LEU A 138 -17.00 12.20 -5.85
C LEU A 138 -15.98 13.35 -5.75
N ARG A 139 -15.89 14.20 -6.77
CA ARG A 139 -15.06 15.42 -6.77
C ARG A 139 -15.67 16.55 -5.95
N ALA A 140 -17.00 16.69 -5.98
CA ALA A 140 -17.71 17.81 -5.36
C ALA A 140 -17.99 17.62 -3.85
N ILE A 141 -18.03 16.39 -3.35
CA ILE A 141 -18.44 16.09 -1.96
C ILE A 141 -17.39 16.42 -0.87
N GLU A 142 -16.17 16.80 -1.23
CA GLU A 142 -15.10 16.99 -0.24
C GLU A 142 -15.42 18.07 0.82
N GLN A 143 -15.82 19.26 0.40
CA GLN A 143 -16.17 20.34 1.33
C GLN A 143 -17.44 20.02 2.15
N PRO A 144 -18.54 19.55 1.54
CA PRO A 144 -19.75 19.16 2.27
C PRO A 144 -19.51 18.13 3.37
N ILE A 145 -18.80 17.04 3.06
CA ILE A 145 -18.55 15.95 4.02
C ILE A 145 -17.66 16.43 5.18
N ARG A 146 -16.67 17.31 4.91
CA ARG A 146 -15.90 17.95 5.99
C ARG A 146 -16.77 18.82 6.89
N GLY A 147 -17.72 19.55 6.31
CA GLY A 147 -18.66 20.37 7.06
C GLY A 147 -19.56 19.57 8.00
N MET A 148 -19.95 18.35 7.61
CA MET A 148 -20.75 17.46 8.47
C MET A 148 -19.96 16.89 9.65
N GLY A 149 -18.67 16.61 9.43
CA GLY A 149 -17.79 16.02 10.44
C GLY A 149 -18.04 14.52 10.71
N MET A 150 -17.05 13.85 11.30
CA MET A 150 -17.06 12.39 11.45
C MET A 150 -18.04 11.86 12.49
N ASN A 151 -18.52 12.73 13.40
CA ASN A 151 -19.48 12.37 14.45
C ASN A 151 -20.94 12.57 14.00
N SER A 152 -21.17 12.86 12.72
CA SER A 152 -22.52 12.96 12.18
C SER A 152 -23.25 11.61 12.30
N PRO A 153 -24.40 11.55 13.00
CA PRO A 153 -25.16 10.31 13.16
C PRO A 153 -25.65 9.76 11.82
N GLU A 154 -25.98 10.64 10.87
CA GLU A 154 -26.46 10.26 9.54
C GLU A 154 -25.33 9.68 8.67
N LEU A 155 -24.08 10.18 8.82
CA LEU A 155 -22.92 9.56 8.15
C LEU A 155 -22.59 8.19 8.74
N LEU A 156 -22.65 8.05 10.07
CA LEU A 156 -22.44 6.76 10.73
C LEU A 156 -23.52 5.74 10.33
N LEU A 157 -24.78 6.20 10.18
CA LEU A 157 -25.88 5.38 9.69
C LEU A 157 -25.69 4.97 8.23
N LEU A 158 -25.19 5.88 7.38
CA LEU A 158 -24.88 5.56 5.98
C LEU A 158 -23.76 4.51 5.87
N VAL A 159 -22.74 4.59 6.72
CA VAL A 159 -21.66 3.59 6.78
C VAL A 159 -22.21 2.24 7.24
N GLU A 160 -23.01 2.22 8.30
CA GLU A 160 -23.63 0.99 8.83
C GLU A 160 -24.55 0.32 7.79
N ASN A 161 -25.37 1.13 7.11
CA ASN A 161 -26.37 0.69 6.15
C ASN A 161 -25.97 1.02 4.71
N CYS A 162 -24.71 0.82 4.35
CA CYS A 162 -24.20 1.12 3.00
C CYS A 162 -25.10 0.49 1.92
N PRO A 163 -25.72 1.29 1.04
CA PRO A 163 -26.45 0.80 -0.13
C PRO A 163 -25.51 0.08 -1.10
N LYS A 164 -26.03 -0.94 -1.79
CA LYS A 164 -25.27 -1.64 -2.85
C LYS A 164 -24.99 -0.67 -3.99
N GLY A 165 -23.75 -0.54 -4.42
CA GLY A 165 -23.33 0.42 -5.45
C GLY A 165 -22.87 1.78 -4.91
N ALA A 166 -22.99 2.03 -3.60
CA ALA A 166 -22.51 3.26 -2.95
C ALA A 166 -21.13 3.09 -2.29
N GLU A 167 -20.45 1.96 -2.48
CA GLU A 167 -19.20 1.61 -1.79
C GLU A 167 -18.10 2.65 -2.05
N THR A 168 -18.01 3.14 -3.29
CA THR A 168 -17.05 4.17 -3.70
C THR A 168 -17.35 5.54 -3.09
N LEU A 169 -18.63 5.86 -2.90
CA LEU A 169 -19.07 7.08 -2.21
C LEU A 169 -18.68 7.01 -0.73
N VAL A 170 -19.05 5.92 -0.04
CA VAL A 170 -18.71 5.72 1.38
C VAL A 170 -17.20 5.73 1.59
N THR A 171 -16.45 5.01 0.76
CA THR A 171 -14.97 5.01 0.80
C THR A 171 -14.40 6.43 0.67
N ARG A 172 -14.93 7.24 -0.27
CA ARG A 172 -14.50 8.64 -0.44
C ARG A 172 -14.84 9.48 0.80
N CYS A 173 -16.03 9.33 1.36
CA CYS A 173 -16.41 10.01 2.61
C CYS A 173 -15.45 9.66 3.75
N LEU A 174 -15.14 8.37 3.95
CA LEU A 174 -14.20 7.92 4.98
C LEU A 174 -12.81 8.54 4.81
N HIS A 175 -12.27 8.57 3.59
CA HIS A 175 -11.00 9.24 3.33
C HIS A 175 -11.06 10.74 3.65
N ILE A 176 -12.12 11.44 3.26
CA ILE A 176 -12.29 12.88 3.55
C ILE A 176 -12.30 13.15 5.05
N LEU A 177 -13.04 12.33 5.82
CA LEU A 177 -13.21 12.48 7.26
C LEU A 177 -11.93 12.18 8.05
N THR A 178 -11.05 11.31 7.52
CA THR A 178 -9.85 10.79 8.21
C THR A 178 -8.54 11.26 7.58
N ASP A 179 -8.61 12.26 6.70
CA ASP A 179 -7.45 12.76 5.95
C ASP A 179 -6.45 13.50 6.85
N LYS A 180 -6.98 14.36 7.73
CA LYS A 180 -6.18 15.28 8.57
C LYS A 180 -6.28 15.01 10.07
N VAL A 181 -7.20 14.12 10.45
CA VAL A 181 -7.55 13.84 11.84
C VAL A 181 -7.74 12.34 12.01
N PRO A 182 -7.38 11.78 13.19
CA PRO A 182 -7.58 10.37 13.45
C PRO A 182 -9.08 10.02 13.44
N PRO A 183 -9.45 8.78 13.04
CA PRO A 183 -10.83 8.33 13.05
C PRO A 183 -11.38 8.24 14.48
N SER A 184 -12.67 8.56 14.68
CA SER A 184 -13.34 8.37 15.97
C SER A 184 -13.60 6.88 16.25
N PRO A 185 -13.66 6.45 17.52
CA PRO A 185 -13.94 5.06 17.87
C PRO A 185 -15.25 4.53 17.28
N GLU A 186 -16.31 5.34 17.27
CA GLU A 186 -17.60 4.99 16.68
C GLU A 186 -17.49 4.74 15.17
N LEU A 187 -16.74 5.59 14.45
CA LEU A 187 -16.52 5.41 13.01
C LEU A 187 -15.75 4.11 12.72
N VAL A 188 -14.71 3.83 13.52
CA VAL A 188 -13.94 2.58 13.41
C VAL A 188 -14.84 1.37 13.58
N GLU A 189 -15.73 1.39 14.59
CA GLU A 189 -16.67 0.30 14.86
C GLU A 189 -17.64 0.07 13.68
N ARG A 190 -18.25 1.13 13.14
CA ARG A 190 -19.17 0.99 11.98
C ARG A 190 -18.47 0.47 10.73
N VAL A 191 -17.25 0.92 10.46
CA VAL A 191 -16.45 0.45 9.30
C VAL A 191 -16.03 -1.01 9.50
N ARG A 192 -15.63 -1.40 10.72
CA ARG A 192 -15.31 -2.79 11.07
C ARG A 192 -16.52 -3.70 10.81
N ASP A 193 -17.69 -3.30 11.27
CA ASP A 193 -18.92 -4.06 11.08
C ASP A 193 -19.30 -4.19 9.60
N LEU A 194 -19.20 -3.09 8.84
CA LEU A 194 -19.45 -3.10 7.39
C LEU A 194 -18.52 -4.08 6.65
N TYR A 195 -17.23 -4.06 6.97
CA TYR A 195 -16.22 -4.93 6.36
C TYR A 195 -16.48 -6.41 6.61
N HIS A 196 -16.89 -6.78 7.83
CA HIS A 196 -17.15 -8.18 8.19
C HIS A 196 -18.52 -8.68 7.70
N LYS A 197 -19.55 -7.84 7.74
CA LYS A 197 -20.95 -8.26 7.47
C LYS A 197 -21.34 -8.19 5.99
N ARG A 198 -20.80 -7.23 5.22
CA ARG A 198 -21.32 -6.91 3.87
C ARG A 198 -20.25 -6.85 2.80
N VAL A 199 -19.15 -6.13 3.04
CA VAL A 199 -18.18 -5.79 1.98
C VAL A 199 -16.77 -6.20 2.38
N PRO A 200 -16.28 -7.38 1.97
CA PRO A 200 -14.95 -7.87 2.35
C PRO A 200 -13.80 -7.21 1.56
N ASP A 201 -13.99 -5.98 1.07
CA ASP A 201 -12.98 -5.18 0.41
C ASP A 201 -12.12 -4.47 1.45
N VAL A 202 -10.84 -4.84 1.51
CA VAL A 202 -9.88 -4.32 2.49
C VAL A 202 -9.65 -2.81 2.36
N ARG A 203 -10.02 -2.18 1.23
CA ARG A 203 -9.88 -0.73 1.03
C ARG A 203 -10.70 0.09 2.02
N PHE A 204 -11.80 -0.45 2.53
CA PHE A 204 -12.60 0.20 3.58
C PHE A 204 -11.84 0.38 4.90
N LEU A 205 -10.85 -0.47 5.18
CA LEU A 205 -10.06 -0.38 6.40
C LEU A 205 -8.98 0.70 6.32
N ILE A 206 -8.57 1.13 5.11
CA ILE A 206 -7.45 2.06 4.91
C ILE A 206 -7.67 3.42 5.61
N PRO A 207 -8.85 4.07 5.47
CA PRO A 207 -9.10 5.36 6.13
C PRO A 207 -9.06 5.27 7.66
N VAL A 208 -9.53 4.15 8.22
CA VAL A 208 -9.65 3.94 9.67
C VAL A 208 -8.51 3.14 10.28
N ILE A 209 -7.45 2.85 9.51
CA ILE A 209 -6.45 1.83 9.87
C ILE A 209 -5.72 2.14 11.19
N ASN A 210 -5.54 3.42 11.51
CA ASN A 210 -4.88 3.86 12.74
C ASN A 210 -5.78 3.73 13.99
N GLY A 211 -7.08 3.51 13.82
CA GLY A 211 -8.01 3.24 14.92
C GLY A 211 -8.27 1.75 15.17
N LEU A 212 -7.75 0.86 14.32
CA LEU A 212 -7.90 -0.59 14.47
C LEU A 212 -6.92 -1.16 15.49
N GLU A 213 -7.23 -2.33 16.04
CA GLU A 213 -6.30 -3.03 16.91
C GLU A 213 -5.12 -3.63 16.13
N LYS A 214 -3.98 -3.82 16.82
CA LYS A 214 -2.77 -4.45 16.25
C LYS A 214 -3.06 -5.75 15.51
N ASN A 215 -3.86 -6.63 16.11
CA ASN A 215 -4.20 -7.93 15.53
C ASN A 215 -5.06 -7.81 14.26
N GLU A 216 -5.98 -6.84 14.23
CA GLU A 216 -6.84 -6.59 13.06
C GLU A 216 -6.00 -6.11 11.86
N VAL A 217 -5.06 -5.19 12.11
CA VAL A 217 -4.14 -4.71 11.06
C VAL A 217 -3.28 -5.85 10.52
N ILE A 218 -2.72 -6.69 11.40
CA ILE A 218 -1.90 -7.85 10.99
C ILE A 218 -2.71 -8.83 10.15
N GLN A 219 -3.99 -9.07 10.49
CA GLN A 219 -4.87 -9.95 9.72
C GLN A 219 -5.25 -9.37 8.35
N ALA A 220 -5.38 -8.04 8.24
CA ALA A 220 -5.67 -7.35 6.99
C ALA A 220 -4.43 -7.20 6.07
N LEU A 221 -3.22 -7.19 6.65
CA LEU A 221 -1.96 -6.93 5.96
C LEU A 221 -1.73 -7.77 4.68
N PRO A 222 -2.00 -9.09 4.64
CA PRO A 222 -1.85 -9.90 3.43
C PRO A 222 -2.74 -9.44 2.27
N LYS A 223 -3.93 -8.89 2.56
CA LYS A 223 -4.83 -8.32 1.54
C LYS A 223 -4.39 -6.92 1.14
N LEU A 224 -3.93 -6.10 2.09
CA LEU A 224 -3.45 -4.74 1.85
C LEU A 224 -2.24 -4.71 0.90
N ILE A 225 -1.24 -5.57 1.11
CA ILE A 225 -0.01 -5.55 0.29
C ILE A 225 -0.19 -6.09 -1.14
N LYS A 226 -1.35 -6.69 -1.44
CA LYS A 226 -1.74 -7.10 -2.81
C LYS A 226 -2.35 -5.97 -3.62
N LEU A 227 -2.67 -4.84 -2.99
CA LEU A 227 -3.20 -3.67 -3.68
C LEU A 227 -2.14 -3.01 -4.57
N ASN A 228 -2.54 -2.00 -5.32
CA ASN A 228 -1.63 -1.21 -6.14
C ASN A 228 -0.48 -0.62 -5.27
N PRO A 229 0.79 -0.63 -5.72
CA PRO A 229 1.92 -0.11 -4.95
C PRO A 229 1.75 1.31 -4.41
N ILE A 230 1.03 2.18 -5.12
CA ILE A 230 0.72 3.54 -4.66
C ILE A 230 -0.16 3.50 -3.41
N VAL A 231 -1.18 2.64 -3.41
CA VAL A 231 -2.09 2.43 -2.28
C VAL A 231 -1.36 1.77 -1.11
N VAL A 232 -0.49 0.79 -1.38
CA VAL A 232 0.33 0.15 -0.33
C VAL A 232 1.23 1.19 0.35
N LYS A 233 1.84 2.09 -0.43
CA LYS A 233 2.64 3.18 0.12
C LYS A 233 1.80 4.13 0.99
N GLU A 234 0.59 4.48 0.57
CA GLU A 234 -0.32 5.29 1.40
C GLU A 234 -0.65 4.60 2.72
N VAL A 235 -0.99 3.30 2.68
CA VAL A 235 -1.26 2.48 3.88
C VAL A 235 -0.07 2.51 4.84
N PHE A 236 1.14 2.34 4.31
CA PHE A 236 2.36 2.37 5.13
C PHE A 236 2.60 3.76 5.70
N ASN A 237 2.39 4.82 4.93
CA ASN A 237 2.55 6.18 5.43
C ASN A 237 1.54 6.52 6.54
N ARG A 238 0.31 5.99 6.47
CA ARG A 238 -0.68 6.10 7.55
C ARG A 238 -0.22 5.34 8.80
N LEU A 239 0.21 4.09 8.65
CA LEU A 239 0.70 3.24 9.76
C LEU A 239 2.02 3.72 10.39
N LEU A 240 2.90 4.36 9.62
CA LEU A 240 4.18 4.87 10.10
C LEU A 240 4.08 6.31 10.60
N GLY A 241 2.92 6.96 10.47
CA GLY A 241 2.70 8.34 10.89
C GLY A 241 3.39 9.38 10.01
N THR A 242 3.87 9.03 8.81
CA THR A 242 4.65 9.94 7.95
C THR A 242 3.81 10.97 7.20
N GLN A 243 2.47 10.81 7.14
CA GLN A 243 1.56 11.78 6.48
C GLN A 243 1.24 13.02 7.34
N HIS A 244 1.37 12.94 8.67
CA HIS A 244 0.89 14.00 9.55
C HIS A 244 2.05 14.93 9.91
N SER A 245 2.18 16.03 9.16
CA SER A 245 3.06 17.13 9.53
C SER A 245 2.64 17.69 10.89
N GLU A 246 3.53 17.56 11.87
CA GLU A 246 3.61 18.35 13.11
C GLU A 246 2.28 18.64 13.83
N GLY A 247 1.87 17.76 14.75
CA GLY A 247 0.97 18.16 15.84
C GLY A 247 -0.15 17.19 16.24
N SER A 248 -0.42 16.13 15.47
CA SER A 248 -1.41 15.12 15.87
C SER A 248 -0.72 13.80 16.24
N SER A 249 -0.64 13.55 17.55
CA SER A 249 -0.17 12.30 18.15
C SER A 249 -1.19 11.17 17.93
N SER A 250 -1.52 10.85 16.66
CA SER A 250 -2.28 9.63 16.39
C SER A 250 -1.35 8.44 16.67
N VAL A 251 -1.65 7.70 17.73
CA VAL A 251 -0.90 6.51 18.10
C VAL A 251 -1.22 5.44 17.08
N SER A 252 -0.25 5.13 16.21
CA SER A 252 -0.39 4.01 15.28
C SER A 252 -0.49 2.69 16.05
N PRO A 253 -1.33 1.74 15.61
CA PRO A 253 -1.44 0.42 16.24
C PRO A 253 -0.20 -0.45 16.04
N LEU A 254 0.71 -0.06 15.15
CA LEU A 254 1.95 -0.76 14.87
C LEU A 254 3.13 0.20 14.95
N THR A 255 4.19 -0.21 15.66
CA THR A 255 5.49 0.43 15.49
C THR A 255 6.09 0.09 14.12
N PRO A 256 7.04 0.87 13.59
CA PRO A 256 7.73 0.52 12.34
C PRO A 256 8.37 -0.86 12.38
N GLY A 257 8.92 -1.24 13.54
CA GLY A 257 9.48 -2.58 13.78
C GLY A 257 8.41 -3.66 13.72
N ASP A 258 7.27 -3.45 14.38
CA ASP A 258 6.15 -4.40 14.34
C ASP A 258 5.64 -4.63 12.92
N LEU A 259 5.52 -3.57 12.10
CA LEU A 259 5.08 -3.70 10.71
C LEU A 259 6.05 -4.57 9.91
N LEU A 260 7.36 -4.32 10.03
CA LEU A 260 8.35 -5.08 9.29
C LEU A 260 8.38 -6.54 9.75
N ILE A 261 8.21 -6.79 11.04
CA ILE A 261 8.10 -8.15 11.60
C ILE A 261 6.83 -8.84 11.10
N ALA A 262 5.68 -8.16 11.15
CA ALA A 262 4.41 -8.69 10.68
C ALA A 262 4.49 -9.12 9.21
N LEU A 263 5.17 -8.34 8.34
CA LEU A 263 5.41 -8.73 6.94
C LEU A 263 6.19 -10.05 6.81
N HIS A 264 7.16 -10.30 7.68
CA HIS A 264 7.95 -11.53 7.68
C HIS A 264 7.20 -12.75 8.23
N SER A 265 6.18 -12.52 9.05
CA SER A 265 5.34 -13.55 9.64
C SER A 265 4.08 -13.88 8.80
N ILE A 266 3.91 -13.26 7.63
CA ILE A 266 2.81 -13.59 6.71
C ILE A 266 3.01 -15.00 6.15
N ASP A 267 1.99 -15.84 6.30
CA ASP A 267 1.94 -17.18 5.71
C ASP A 267 2.01 -17.11 4.16
N SER A 268 2.93 -17.90 3.59
CA SER A 268 3.10 -18.06 2.14
C SER A 268 1.85 -18.53 1.42
N ASN A 269 0.90 -19.17 2.11
CA ASN A 269 -0.38 -19.56 1.51
C ASN A 269 -1.33 -18.38 1.33
N LYS A 270 -1.20 -17.34 2.16
CA LYS A 270 -2.08 -16.16 2.14
C LYS A 270 -1.59 -15.09 1.18
N CYS A 271 -0.27 -14.97 0.98
CA CYS A 271 0.32 -13.97 0.11
C CYS A 271 1.57 -14.48 -0.60
N ASP A 272 1.74 -14.10 -1.87
CA ASP A 272 2.89 -14.50 -2.64
C ASP A 272 4.16 -13.76 -2.16
N MET A 273 5.29 -14.45 -2.26
CA MET A 273 6.57 -13.95 -1.78
C MET A 273 7.00 -12.64 -2.47
N LYS A 274 6.59 -12.41 -3.73
CA LYS A 274 6.95 -11.21 -4.48
C LYS A 274 6.26 -9.98 -3.90
N SER A 275 4.99 -10.10 -3.51
CA SER A 275 4.23 -9.04 -2.83
C SER A 275 4.85 -8.70 -1.47
N ILE A 276 5.21 -9.71 -0.67
CA ILE A 276 5.89 -9.50 0.62
C ILE A 276 7.23 -8.78 0.42
N ILE A 277 8.06 -9.25 -0.52
CA ILE A 277 9.35 -8.61 -0.82
C ILE A 277 9.18 -7.14 -1.26
N LYS A 278 8.18 -6.85 -2.10
CA LYS A 278 7.88 -5.46 -2.50
C LYS A 278 7.49 -4.60 -1.32
N ALA A 279 6.63 -5.10 -0.44
CA ALA A 279 6.22 -4.41 0.79
C ALA A 279 7.42 -4.16 1.71
N THR A 280 8.25 -5.17 1.97
CA THR A 280 9.48 -5.02 2.75
C THR A 280 10.41 -3.95 2.15
N ASN A 281 10.56 -3.91 0.81
CA ASN A 281 11.37 -2.88 0.16
C ASN A 281 10.80 -1.46 0.33
N LEU A 282 9.47 -1.29 0.40
CA LEU A 282 8.85 0.00 0.70
C LEU A 282 9.23 0.47 2.10
N CYS A 283 9.22 -0.42 3.10
CA CYS A 283 9.71 -0.11 4.46
C CYS A 283 11.16 0.40 4.41
N PHE A 284 12.07 -0.32 3.75
CA PHE A 284 13.47 0.11 3.61
C PHE A 284 13.67 1.40 2.80
N GLY A 285 12.67 1.82 2.02
CA GLY A 285 12.65 3.12 1.33
C GLY A 285 12.52 4.30 2.30
N GLU A 286 11.86 4.10 3.43
CA GLU A 286 11.60 5.14 4.44
C GLU A 286 12.74 5.25 5.46
N LYS A 287 13.90 5.76 5.01
CA LYS A 287 15.16 5.77 5.77
C LYS A 287 15.10 6.54 7.10
N ASN A 288 14.22 7.53 7.19
CA ASN A 288 14.02 8.32 8.41
C ASN A 288 13.30 7.53 9.50
N VAL A 289 12.54 6.50 9.10
CA VAL A 289 11.76 5.66 10.01
C VAL A 289 12.56 4.41 10.38
N TYR A 290 13.15 3.73 9.39
CA TYR A 290 13.89 2.48 9.60
C TYR A 290 15.38 2.72 9.85
N THR A 291 15.68 3.24 11.04
CA THR A 291 17.05 3.50 11.50
C THR A 291 17.80 2.22 11.86
N SER A 292 19.12 2.34 12.11
CA SER A 292 19.95 1.20 12.55
C SER A 292 19.46 0.57 13.85
N GLU A 293 18.88 1.36 14.76
CA GLU A 293 18.34 0.88 16.04
C GLU A 293 17.05 0.06 15.84
N VAL A 294 16.11 0.60 15.05
CA VAL A 294 14.86 -0.09 14.71
C VAL A 294 15.16 -1.41 14.00
N LEU A 295 16.06 -1.40 13.02
CA LEU A 295 16.44 -2.60 12.30
C LEU A 295 17.18 -3.63 13.17
N ALA A 296 17.99 -3.18 14.15
CA ALA A 296 18.61 -4.09 15.10
C ALA A 296 17.57 -4.84 15.95
N VAL A 297 16.56 -4.14 16.46
CA VAL A 297 15.44 -4.74 17.21
C VAL A 297 14.67 -5.72 16.32
N VAL A 298 14.36 -5.34 15.07
CA VAL A 298 13.66 -6.22 14.13
C VAL A 298 14.46 -7.50 13.86
N MET A 299 15.75 -7.38 13.54
CA MET A 299 16.59 -8.55 13.26
C MET A 299 16.71 -9.46 14.49
N GLN A 300 16.81 -8.89 15.69
CA GLN A 300 16.83 -9.65 16.95
C GLN A 300 15.53 -10.46 17.12
N GLN A 301 14.36 -9.82 16.99
CA GLN A 301 13.07 -10.48 17.17
C GLN A 301 12.80 -11.53 16.08
N LEU A 302 13.15 -11.25 14.82
CA LEU A 302 13.00 -12.22 13.74
C LEU A 302 13.88 -13.47 13.93
N MET A 303 15.11 -13.29 14.45
CA MET A 303 15.99 -14.42 14.78
C MET A 303 15.42 -15.27 15.92
N GLU A 304 14.66 -14.68 16.85
CA GLU A 304 14.07 -15.38 17.99
C GLU A 304 12.86 -16.25 17.61
N GLN A 305 12.20 -15.98 16.48
CA GLN A 305 11.06 -16.77 15.99
C GLN A 305 11.40 -18.24 15.71
N ASN A 306 10.39 -19.11 15.79
CA ASN A 306 10.44 -20.52 15.45
C ASN A 306 9.10 -20.94 14.81
N PRO A 307 9.08 -21.39 13.54
CA PRO A 307 10.21 -21.55 12.62
C PRO A 307 10.85 -20.21 12.22
N LEU A 308 12.09 -20.26 11.71
CA LEU A 308 12.79 -19.06 11.24
C LEU A 308 12.09 -18.46 10.01
N PRO A 309 11.84 -17.13 9.97
CA PRO A 309 11.21 -16.49 8.82
C PRO A 309 12.05 -16.62 7.55
N MET A 310 11.41 -16.99 6.44
CA MET A 310 12.10 -17.26 5.17
C MET A 310 12.90 -16.05 4.65
N LEU A 311 12.41 -14.83 4.90
CA LEU A 311 13.03 -13.57 4.46
C LEU A 311 14.02 -12.97 5.47
N LEU A 312 14.25 -13.60 6.63
CA LEU A 312 15.14 -13.08 7.69
C LEU A 312 16.49 -12.62 7.13
N MET A 313 17.19 -13.49 6.41
CA MET A 313 18.53 -13.18 5.90
C MET A 313 18.52 -12.10 4.82
N ARG A 314 17.42 -11.96 4.07
CA ARG A 314 17.28 -10.84 3.12
C ARG A 314 17.26 -9.51 3.88
N THR A 315 16.50 -9.43 4.95
CA THR A 315 16.44 -8.25 5.84
C THR A 315 17.77 -7.99 6.51
N VAL A 316 18.48 -9.02 7.00
CA VAL A 316 19.83 -8.86 7.56
C VAL A 316 20.81 -8.27 6.54
N ILE A 317 20.85 -8.81 5.32
CA ILE A 317 21.75 -8.34 4.26
C ILE A 317 21.39 -6.92 3.81
N GLN A 318 20.09 -6.60 3.72
CA GLN A 318 19.62 -5.28 3.33
C GLN A 318 19.94 -4.22 4.41
N SER A 319 19.73 -4.56 5.68
CA SER A 319 20.13 -3.72 6.82
C SER A 319 21.64 -3.44 6.84
N LEU A 320 22.49 -4.44 6.55
CA LEU A 320 23.93 -4.23 6.44
C LEU A 320 24.35 -3.35 5.26
N THR A 321 23.64 -3.48 4.13
CA THR A 321 23.89 -2.64 2.95
C THR A 321 23.58 -1.17 3.26
N MET A 322 22.54 -0.93 4.06
CA MET A 322 22.11 0.41 4.46
C MET A 322 22.97 0.97 5.61
N TYR A 323 23.33 0.12 6.58
CA TYR A 323 24.06 0.49 7.79
C TYR A 323 25.22 -0.48 8.06
N PRO A 324 26.39 -0.28 7.43
CA PRO A 324 27.56 -1.13 7.61
C PRO A 324 28.08 -1.22 9.06
N ARG A 325 27.74 -0.24 9.91
CA ARG A 325 28.09 -0.25 11.35
C ARG A 325 27.46 -1.41 12.12
N LEU A 326 26.43 -2.05 11.58
CA LEU A 326 25.76 -3.19 12.21
C LEU A 326 26.52 -4.52 12.04
N VAL A 327 27.66 -4.56 11.33
CA VAL A 327 28.43 -5.81 11.09
C VAL A 327 28.69 -6.59 12.38
N GLY A 328 29.18 -5.95 13.45
CA GLY A 328 29.45 -6.63 14.72
C GLY A 328 28.21 -7.24 15.37
N PHE A 329 27.09 -6.51 15.33
CA PHE A 329 25.80 -7.02 15.81
C PHE A 329 25.31 -8.20 14.97
N VAL A 330 25.44 -8.13 13.65
CA VAL A 330 25.06 -9.22 12.76
C VAL A 330 25.92 -10.47 12.98
N MET A 331 27.21 -10.34 13.29
CA MET A 331 28.03 -11.52 13.62
C MET A 331 27.50 -12.28 14.84
N ASN A 332 26.97 -11.56 15.85
CA ASN A 332 26.29 -12.17 16.99
C ASN A 332 25.00 -12.89 16.58
N ILE A 333 24.21 -12.29 15.69
CA ILE A 333 23.01 -12.93 15.12
C ILE A 333 23.39 -14.21 14.38
N LEU A 334 24.39 -14.16 13.48
CA LEU A 334 24.83 -15.32 12.71
C LEU A 334 25.30 -16.44 13.65
N SER A 335 26.07 -16.11 14.69
CA SER A 335 26.52 -17.10 15.70
C SER A 335 25.33 -17.77 16.41
N ARG A 336 24.29 -17.00 16.77
CA ARG A 336 23.06 -17.56 17.36
C ARG A 336 22.22 -18.37 16.35
N LEU A 337 22.27 -18.04 15.07
CA LEU A 337 21.60 -18.84 14.04
C LEU A 337 22.24 -20.24 13.87
N ILE A 338 23.53 -20.39 14.17
CA ILE A 338 24.20 -21.69 14.21
C ILE A 338 23.59 -22.58 15.30
N THR A 339 23.37 -22.04 16.51
CA THR A 339 22.76 -22.82 17.61
C THR A 339 21.32 -23.24 17.29
N LYS A 340 20.61 -22.44 16.48
CA LYS A 340 19.28 -22.78 15.92
C LYS A 340 19.32 -23.71 14.70
N GLN A 341 20.48 -24.20 14.30
CA GLN A 341 20.66 -25.10 13.15
C GLN A 341 20.07 -24.53 11.85
N VAL A 342 20.45 -23.29 11.52
CA VAL A 342 19.96 -22.54 10.35
C VAL A 342 19.98 -23.32 9.02
N TRP A 343 20.88 -24.30 8.87
CA TRP A 343 20.96 -25.19 7.70
C TRP A 343 19.71 -26.05 7.47
N LYS A 344 18.85 -26.23 8.47
CA LYS A 344 17.55 -26.90 8.30
C LYS A 344 16.56 -26.12 7.43
N TYR A 345 16.81 -24.82 7.22
CA TYR A 345 15.96 -23.92 6.45
C TYR A 345 16.68 -23.49 5.16
N PRO A 346 16.48 -24.17 4.00
CA PRO A 346 17.34 -24.01 2.83
C PRO A 346 17.52 -22.58 2.31
N LYS A 347 16.44 -21.77 2.34
CA LYS A 347 16.45 -20.37 1.91
C LYS A 347 17.16 -19.44 2.90
N VAL A 348 16.95 -19.68 4.20
CA VAL A 348 17.65 -18.93 5.25
C VAL A 348 19.13 -19.30 5.25
N TRP A 349 19.46 -20.59 5.06
CA TRP A 349 20.84 -21.07 4.91
C TRP A 349 21.57 -20.43 3.71
N GLU A 350 20.91 -20.33 2.56
CA GLU A 350 21.46 -19.62 1.40
C GLU A 350 21.78 -18.16 1.73
N GLY A 351 20.88 -17.47 2.42
CA GLY A 351 21.12 -16.11 2.89
C GLY A 351 22.23 -16.01 3.94
N PHE A 352 22.34 -16.99 4.84
CA PHE A 352 23.41 -17.07 5.85
C PHE A 352 24.78 -17.11 5.18
N VAL A 353 24.98 -18.03 4.21
CA VAL A 353 26.23 -18.16 3.48
C VAL A 353 26.58 -16.88 2.70
N LYS A 354 25.59 -16.30 2.01
CA LYS A 354 25.76 -15.00 1.31
C LYS A 354 26.12 -13.86 2.24
N CYS A 355 25.55 -13.83 3.45
CA CYS A 355 25.89 -12.82 4.44
C CYS A 355 27.33 -12.97 4.91
N CYS A 356 27.76 -14.19 5.27
CA CYS A 356 29.16 -14.46 5.62
C CYS A 356 30.12 -14.06 4.49
N GLN A 357 29.79 -14.35 3.23
CA GLN A 357 30.61 -13.98 2.09
C GLN A 357 30.80 -12.45 1.97
N ARG A 358 29.77 -11.65 2.27
CA ARG A 358 29.81 -10.18 2.19
C ARG A 358 30.49 -9.50 3.37
N THR A 359 30.58 -10.18 4.52
CA THR A 359 31.16 -9.64 5.75
C THR A 359 32.52 -10.24 6.07
N LYS A 360 33.28 -10.62 5.04
CA LYS A 360 34.70 -10.97 5.20
C LYS A 360 35.50 -9.72 5.60
N PRO A 361 36.49 -9.84 6.50
CA PRO A 361 36.94 -11.06 7.20
C PRO A 361 36.15 -11.36 8.50
N GLN A 362 35.25 -10.49 8.94
CA GLN A 362 34.59 -10.58 10.25
C GLN A 362 33.79 -11.88 10.44
N SER A 363 33.26 -12.45 9.36
CA SER A 363 32.52 -13.72 9.38
C SER A 363 33.37 -14.96 9.64
N TYR A 364 34.70 -14.88 9.54
CA TYR A 364 35.55 -16.09 9.68
C TYR A 364 35.39 -16.76 11.03
N SER A 365 35.31 -15.98 12.12
CA SER A 365 35.07 -16.51 13.46
C SER A 365 33.72 -17.23 13.59
N VAL A 366 32.71 -16.80 12.83
CA VAL A 366 31.39 -17.44 12.77
C VAL A 366 31.45 -18.76 11.99
N LEU A 367 32.17 -18.78 10.86
CA LEU A 367 32.30 -19.99 10.04
C LEU A 367 33.04 -21.12 10.78
N LEU A 368 34.02 -20.78 11.60
CA LEU A 368 34.75 -21.75 12.42
C LEU A 368 33.88 -22.39 13.53
N GLN A 369 32.72 -21.81 13.84
CA GLN A 369 31.75 -22.40 14.79
C GLN A 369 30.81 -23.42 14.13
N LEU A 370 30.78 -23.51 12.80
CA LEU A 370 29.93 -24.47 12.10
C LEU A 370 30.42 -25.91 12.31
N PRO A 371 29.51 -26.90 12.36
CA PRO A 371 29.94 -28.29 12.34
C PRO A 371 30.58 -28.66 10.97
N PRO A 372 31.41 -29.71 10.91
CA PRO A 372 32.21 -30.04 9.73
C PRO A 372 31.39 -30.24 8.43
N ALA A 373 30.23 -30.88 8.52
CA ALA A 373 29.36 -31.11 7.36
C ALA A 373 28.80 -29.79 6.80
N GLN A 374 28.41 -28.87 7.67
CA GLN A 374 27.87 -27.56 7.29
C GLN A 374 28.97 -26.65 6.74
N LEU A 375 30.17 -26.68 7.31
CA LEU A 375 31.32 -25.97 6.77
C LEU A 375 31.70 -26.48 5.36
N THR A 376 31.62 -27.79 5.14
CA THR A 376 31.79 -28.38 3.79
C THR A 376 30.73 -27.84 2.83
N SER A 377 29.46 -27.81 3.25
CA SER A 377 28.37 -27.23 2.46
C SER A 377 28.56 -25.74 2.13
N VAL A 378 29.22 -24.96 3.00
CA VAL A 378 29.61 -23.57 2.69
C VAL A 378 30.59 -23.54 1.53
N PHE A 379 31.61 -24.41 1.54
CA PHE A 379 32.61 -24.46 0.47
C PHE A 379 32.09 -25.01 -0.85
N GLU A 380 31.13 -25.93 -0.82
CA GLU A 380 30.43 -26.37 -2.03
C GLU A 380 29.67 -25.21 -2.70
N ARG A 381 29.13 -24.29 -1.92
CA ARG A 381 28.37 -23.13 -2.42
C ARG A 381 29.26 -21.93 -2.78
N CYS A 382 30.33 -21.72 -2.03
CA CYS A 382 31.27 -20.60 -2.19
C CYS A 382 32.71 -21.12 -2.01
N PRO A 383 33.30 -21.81 -3.01
CA PRO A 383 34.63 -22.39 -2.91
C PRO A 383 35.72 -21.37 -2.58
N GLU A 384 35.57 -20.13 -3.05
CA GLU A 384 36.49 -19.02 -2.84
C GLU A 384 36.55 -18.53 -1.38
N MET A 385 35.68 -19.03 -0.49
CA MET A 385 35.74 -18.77 0.95
C MET A 385 36.84 -19.57 1.66
N ARG A 386 37.26 -20.69 1.07
CA ARG A 386 38.09 -21.70 1.75
C ARG A 386 39.51 -21.24 1.99
N GLU A 387 40.19 -20.79 0.93
CA GLU A 387 41.58 -20.33 1.01
C GLU A 387 41.74 -19.13 1.96
N PRO A 388 40.91 -18.07 1.88
CA PRO A 388 41.00 -16.96 2.82
C PRO A 388 40.74 -17.34 4.28
N LEU A 389 39.85 -18.32 4.52
CA LEU A 389 39.58 -18.81 5.87
C LEU A 389 40.75 -19.64 6.42
N LEU A 390 41.39 -20.46 5.57
CA LEU A 390 42.59 -21.22 5.95
C LEU A 390 43.75 -20.28 6.27
N LEU A 391 43.99 -19.27 5.44
CA LEU A 391 45.01 -18.23 5.70
C LEU A 391 44.74 -17.49 7.02
N HIS A 392 43.48 -17.21 7.33
CA HIS A 392 43.11 -16.61 8.60
C HIS A 392 43.45 -17.51 9.79
N VAL A 393 43.15 -18.81 9.72
CA VAL A 393 43.52 -19.77 10.77
C VAL A 393 45.04 -19.89 10.91
N HIS A 394 45.78 -19.90 9.80
CA HIS A 394 47.25 -19.92 9.84
C HIS A 394 47.85 -18.64 10.45
N SER A 395 47.14 -17.51 10.41
CA SER A 395 47.56 -16.27 11.08
C SER A 395 47.40 -16.31 12.61
N PHE A 396 46.71 -17.31 13.17
CA PHE A 396 46.53 -17.45 14.61
C PHE A 396 47.80 -17.90 15.33
N THR A 397 47.88 -17.57 16.61
CA THR A 397 48.93 -18.11 17.49
C THR A 397 48.81 -19.63 17.63
N PRO A 398 49.90 -20.36 17.93
CA PRO A 398 49.85 -21.82 18.12
C PRO A 398 48.80 -22.27 19.16
N HIS A 399 48.61 -21.47 20.22
CA HIS A 399 47.61 -21.73 21.25
C HIS A 399 46.16 -21.62 20.72
N GLN A 400 45.88 -20.63 19.86
CA GLN A 400 44.57 -20.47 19.24
C GLN A 400 44.28 -21.55 18.19
N GLN A 401 45.30 -21.97 17.43
CA GLN A 401 45.17 -23.08 16.47
C GLN A 401 44.82 -24.39 17.17
N ALA A 402 45.35 -24.63 18.37
CA ALA A 402 45.04 -25.82 19.17
C ALA A 402 43.57 -25.90 19.64
N HIS A 403 42.84 -24.78 19.67
CA HIS A 403 41.41 -24.74 20.03
C HIS A 403 40.49 -25.05 18.84
N ILE A 404 41.03 -25.13 17.62
CA ILE A 404 40.26 -25.48 16.44
C ILE A 404 40.15 -27.01 16.36
N PRO A 405 38.92 -27.58 16.30
CA PRO A 405 38.75 -29.02 16.20
C PRO A 405 39.46 -29.60 14.98
N ALA A 406 40.14 -30.73 15.14
CA ALA A 406 40.84 -31.43 14.05
C ALA A 406 39.92 -31.77 12.86
N SER A 407 38.63 -32.03 13.13
CA SER A 407 37.62 -32.26 12.08
C SER A 407 37.35 -31.02 11.22
N ILE A 408 37.45 -29.82 11.79
CA ILE A 408 37.33 -28.55 11.04
C ILE A 408 38.60 -28.29 10.23
N MET A 409 39.78 -28.53 10.81
CA MET A 409 41.05 -28.43 10.08
C MET A 409 41.11 -29.38 8.89
N ALA A 410 40.67 -30.63 9.05
CA ALA A 410 40.57 -31.58 7.94
C ALA A 410 39.64 -31.06 6.83
N VAL A 411 38.50 -30.46 7.20
CA VAL A 411 37.59 -29.83 6.25
C VAL A 411 38.19 -28.61 5.59
N LEU A 412 39.11 -27.86 6.20
CA LEU A 412 39.83 -26.72 5.58
C LEU A 412 40.98 -27.18 4.67
N GLU A 413 41.66 -28.27 5.00
CA GLU A 413 42.84 -28.78 4.29
C GLU A 413 42.54 -29.80 3.19
N ALA A 414 41.32 -30.37 3.14
CA ALA A 414 40.92 -31.39 2.16
C ALA A 414 41.19 -31.07 0.67
N HIS A 415 41.32 -29.80 0.25
CA HIS A 415 41.72 -29.43 -1.12
C HIS A 415 43.22 -29.59 -1.42
N LYS A 416 44.09 -29.86 -0.43
CA LYS A 416 45.51 -30.20 -0.68
C LYS A 416 45.72 -31.61 -1.21
N LYS A 417 44.70 -32.49 -1.21
CA LYS A 417 44.79 -33.84 -1.81
C LYS A 417 44.40 -33.84 -3.29
N THR A 418 45.20 -33.18 -4.11
CA THR A 418 45.31 -33.50 -5.56
C THR A 418 46.68 -33.07 -6.05
N GLU A 419 47.74 -33.57 -5.41
CA GLU A 419 49.01 -33.73 -6.11
C GLU A 419 48.92 -34.99 -6.97
N PRO A 420 49.18 -34.92 -8.28
CA PRO A 420 49.32 -36.13 -9.09
C PRO A 420 50.53 -36.91 -8.54
N LYS A 421 50.32 -38.19 -8.23
CA LYS A 421 51.41 -39.10 -7.83
C LYS A 421 52.56 -38.99 -8.85
N PRO A 422 53.84 -38.98 -8.41
CA PRO A 422 54.95 -39.05 -9.34
C PRO A 422 54.82 -40.31 -10.18
N VAL A 423 54.85 -40.14 -11.51
CA VAL A 423 54.94 -41.26 -12.45
C VAL A 423 56.30 -41.89 -12.26
N GLU A 424 56.33 -43.15 -11.83
CA GLU A 424 57.56 -43.96 -11.82
C GLU A 424 58.09 -44.11 -13.26
N PRO A 425 59.41 -44.04 -13.49
CA PRO A 425 59.97 -44.07 -14.84
C PRO A 425 59.81 -45.48 -15.43
N VAL A 426 59.03 -45.59 -16.49
CA VAL A 426 58.98 -46.78 -17.33
C VAL A 426 60.27 -46.82 -18.16
N MET A 427 61.07 -47.88 -17.97
CA MET A 427 62.26 -48.15 -18.78
C MET A 427 61.92 -48.24 -20.26
N GLU A 428 62.56 -47.41 -21.08
CA GLU A 428 62.58 -47.52 -22.53
C GLU A 428 63.21 -48.85 -22.93
N LYS A 429 62.48 -49.65 -23.72
CA LYS A 429 63.06 -50.68 -24.57
C LYS A 429 63.08 -50.15 -25.99
N GLU A 430 64.28 -49.90 -26.49
CA GLU A 430 64.56 -49.67 -27.90
C GLU A 430 64.01 -50.82 -28.75
N VAL A 431 63.19 -50.50 -29.75
CA VAL A 431 63.02 -51.37 -30.92
C VAL A 431 63.04 -50.51 -32.18
N THR A 432 63.90 -50.94 -33.09
CA THR A 432 64.40 -50.32 -34.31
C THR A 432 63.35 -50.27 -35.43
N TYR A 433 63.37 -49.17 -36.20
CA TYR A 433 62.57 -48.98 -37.42
C TYR A 433 63.05 -49.88 -38.57
N ARG A 434 62.09 -50.45 -39.32
CA ARG A 434 62.23 -50.76 -40.74
C ARG A 434 60.93 -50.41 -41.49
N ASP A 435 61.06 -49.44 -42.38
CA ASP A 435 60.09 -49.10 -43.42
C ASP A 435 59.95 -50.23 -44.45
N ALA A 436 58.73 -50.41 -44.98
CA ALA A 436 58.49 -50.60 -46.42
C ALA A 436 56.99 -50.64 -46.77
N ALA A 437 56.57 -49.63 -47.55
CA ALA A 437 55.77 -49.70 -48.78
C ALA A 437 54.31 -50.21 -48.81
N HIS A 438 53.45 -49.30 -49.31
CA HIS A 438 52.37 -49.50 -50.29
C HIS A 438 51.27 -50.56 -50.01
N THR A 439 50.01 -50.14 -49.86
CA THR A 439 49.03 -50.15 -50.97
C THR A 439 47.77 -49.34 -50.65
N SER A 440 47.21 -48.75 -51.71
CA SER A 440 45.98 -47.97 -51.78
C SER A 440 44.72 -48.71 -51.32
N LEU A 441 43.71 -47.98 -50.85
CA LEU A 441 42.41 -47.91 -51.54
C LEU A 441 41.58 -46.73 -51.03
N CYS A 442 41.03 -45.96 -51.97
CA CYS A 442 40.02 -44.92 -51.79
C CYS A 442 38.76 -45.43 -51.09
N CYS A 443 38.08 -44.53 -50.36
CA CYS A 443 36.70 -44.19 -50.73
C CYS A 443 36.33 -42.80 -50.21
N GLU A 444 35.92 -41.97 -51.16
CA GLU A 444 35.51 -40.58 -51.05
C GLU A 444 34.15 -40.37 -50.35
N CYS A 445 34.03 -39.18 -49.77
CA CYS A 445 32.87 -38.27 -49.78
C CYS A 445 31.47 -38.78 -49.35
N LEU A 446 30.88 -38.08 -48.36
CA LEU A 446 29.63 -37.31 -48.53
C LEU A 446 29.26 -36.58 -47.22
N PHE A 447 29.54 -35.28 -47.16
CA PHE A 447 28.73 -34.29 -46.44
C PHE A 447 27.49 -33.98 -47.31
N PRO A 448 26.33 -33.58 -46.76
CA PRO A 448 26.14 -32.14 -46.54
C PRO A 448 25.22 -31.71 -45.37
N SER A 449 25.58 -30.54 -44.82
CA SER A 449 24.73 -29.40 -44.41
C SER A 449 23.53 -29.59 -43.47
N GLY A 450 23.53 -28.80 -42.39
CA GLY A 450 22.33 -28.54 -41.59
C GLY A 450 22.56 -27.56 -40.43
N THR A 451 22.54 -26.27 -40.75
CA THR A 451 22.50 -25.08 -39.88
C THR A 451 21.52 -25.19 -38.71
N ASN A 452 21.95 -24.79 -37.50
CA ASN A 452 21.35 -23.61 -36.85
C ASN A 452 22.10 -23.15 -35.59
N VAL A 453 22.40 -21.86 -35.60
CA VAL A 453 22.91 -21.04 -34.51
C VAL A 453 21.70 -20.50 -33.74
N LEU A 454 21.70 -20.59 -32.41
CA LEU A 454 20.99 -19.62 -31.58
C LEU A 454 21.71 -19.45 -30.23
N HIS A 455 22.42 -18.33 -30.14
CA HIS A 455 22.90 -17.72 -28.91
C HIS A 455 21.71 -17.14 -28.14
N ILE A 456 21.66 -17.40 -26.83
CA ILE A 456 21.07 -16.49 -25.84
C ILE A 456 22.02 -16.49 -24.64
N PHE A 457 22.67 -15.35 -24.40
CA PHE A 457 22.76 -14.70 -23.09
C PHE A 457 23.04 -13.22 -23.29
#